data_AF-A0A263DGD6-F1
#
_entry.id   AF-A0A263DGD6-F1
#
_cell.length_a   1.000
_cell.length_b   1.000
_cell.length_c   1.000
_cell.angle_alpha   90.00
_cell.angle_beta   90.00
_cell.angle_gamma   90.00
#
_symmetry.space_group_name_H-M   'P 1'
#
loop_
_entity.id
_entity.type
_entity.pdbx_description
1 polymer ?
#
loop_
_entity_poly.entity_id
_entity_poly.type
_entity_poly.pdbx_seq_one_letter_code
_entity_poly.pdbx_strand_id
1 'polypeptide(L)' 'MTTVQEPPTTLRTVTASIDGRDVTVPEGTTIYDAAKQVGVEIPVLC' A
#
# COMPACT_ATOMS: atom_id res chain seq x y z
N MET A 1 5.08 -6.63 -35.99
CA MET A 1 4.13 -5.66 -35.40
C MET A 1 3.88 -6.12 -33.97
N THR A 2 4.81 -5.86 -33.07
CA THR A 2 4.71 -6.30 -31.67
C THR A 2 4.09 -5.17 -30.88
N THR A 3 2.83 -5.31 -30.51
CA THR A 3 2.19 -4.41 -29.56
C THR A 3 2.76 -4.71 -28.19
N VAL A 4 3.69 -3.87 -27.73
CA VAL A 4 4.03 -3.74 -26.32
C VAL A 4 2.79 -3.14 -25.67
N GLN A 5 1.91 -4.00 -25.16
CA GLN A 5 0.88 -3.56 -24.25
C GLN A 5 1.54 -3.48 -22.88
N GLU A 6 1.94 -2.28 -22.47
CA GLU A 6 2.13 -1.96 -21.06
C GLU A 6 0.80 -2.29 -20.36
N PRO A 7 0.79 -3.17 -19.35
CA PRO A 7 -0.44 -3.40 -18.60
C PRO A 7 -0.82 -2.07 -17.97
N PRO A 8 -2.11 -1.67 -17.97
CA PRO A 8 -2.51 -0.52 -17.20
C PRO A 8 -2.11 -0.84 -15.76
N THR A 9 -1.23 -0.04 -15.16
CA THR A 9 -0.99 -0.08 -13.72
C THR A 9 -2.26 0.42 -13.04
N THR A 10 -3.33 -0.37 -13.11
CA THR A 10 -4.49 -0.26 -12.25
C THR A 10 -3.96 -0.59 -10.88
N LEU A 11 -3.52 0.43 -10.14
CA LEU A 11 -3.10 0.32 -8.75
C LEU A 11 -4.25 -0.35 -7.99
N ARG A 12 -4.23 -1.69 -7.81
CA ARG A 12 -5.29 -2.33 -7.06
C ARG A 12 -5.11 -1.87 -5.63
N THR A 13 -6.15 -1.27 -5.08
CA THR A 13 -6.13 -0.82 -3.71
C THR A 13 -6.55 -1.97 -2.81
N VAL A 14 -5.79 -2.21 -1.74
CA VAL A 14 -6.09 -3.18 -0.71
C VAL A 14 -6.47 -2.44 0.57
N THR A 15 -7.51 -2.93 1.25
CA THR A 15 -7.93 -2.42 2.55
C THR A 15 -7.36 -3.33 3.64
N ALA A 16 -6.61 -2.75 4.57
CA ALA A 16 -6.04 -3.42 5.72
C ALA A 16 -6.44 -2.70 7.00
N SER A 17 -6.54 -3.42 8.11
CA SER A 17 -6.80 -2.82 9.43
C SER A 17 -5.50 -2.78 10.23
N ILE A 18 -5.07 -1.59 10.66
CA ILE A 18 -3.85 -1.35 11.44
C ILE A 18 -4.27 -0.70 12.76
N ASP A 19 -3.99 -1.36 13.89
CA ASP A 19 -4.41 -0.92 15.24
C ASP A 19 -5.91 -0.59 15.36
N GLY A 20 -6.74 -1.36 14.66
CA GLY A 20 -8.20 -1.16 14.63
C GLY A 20 -8.67 0.00 13.76
N ARG A 21 -7.79 0.57 12.93
CA ARG A 21 -8.10 1.62 11.94
C ARG A 21 -7.99 1.03 10.54
N ASP A 22 -9.05 1.18 9.75
CA ASP A 22 -9.04 0.73 8.37
C ASP A 22 -8.28 1.73 7.49
N VAL A 23 -7.33 1.22 6.71
CA VAL A 23 -6.54 1.98 5.75
C VAL A 23 -6.60 1.32 4.39
N THR A 24 -6.83 2.11 3.35
CA THR A 24 -6.82 1.63 1.97
C THR A 24 -5.59 2.16 1.27
N VAL A 25 -4.70 1.25 0.85
CA VAL A 25 -3.42 1.58 0.22
C VAL A 25 -3.27 0.84 -1.10
N PRO A 26 -2.50 1.35 -2.07
CA PRO A 26 -2.13 0.60 -3.26
C PRO A 26 -1.41 -0.70 -2.89
N GLU A 27 -1.68 -1.76 -3.65
CA GLU A 27 -0.93 -3.00 -3.56
C GLU A 27 0.58 -2.73 -3.74
N GLY A 28 1.40 -3.40 -2.92
CA GLY A 28 2.85 -3.15 -2.85
C GLY A 28 3.27 -2.06 -1.86
N THR A 29 2.32 -1.32 -1.25
CA THR A 29 2.62 -0.42 -0.13
C THR A 29 3.06 -1.22 1.10
N THR A 30 4.09 -0.75 1.80
CA THR A 30 4.57 -1.40 3.02
C THR A 30 3.61 -1.17 4.19
N ILE A 31 3.59 -2.09 5.15
CA ILE A 31 2.82 -1.91 6.40
C ILE A 31 3.28 -0.66 7.15
N TYR A 32 4.59 -0.33 7.09
CA TYR A 32 5.14 0.87 7.72
C TYR A 32 4.55 2.16 7.14
N ASP A 33 4.52 2.29 5.81
CA ASP A 33 3.96 3.46 5.15
C ASP A 33 2.44 3.54 5.33
N ALA A 34 1.75 2.40 5.33
CA ALA A 34 0.31 2.32 5.59
C ALA A 34 -0.03 2.73 7.05
N ALA A 35 0.75 2.27 8.03
CA ALA A 35 0.61 2.63 9.43
C ALA A 35 0.82 4.14 9.65
N LYS A 36 1.82 4.71 8.98
CA LYS A 36 2.09 6.14 9.02
C LYS A 36 0.93 7.00 8.49
N GLN A 37 0.19 6.54 7.48
CA GLN A 37 -1.00 7.23 6.96
C GLN A 37 -2.13 7.32 7.98
N VAL A 38 -2.27 6.32 8.85
CA VAL A 38 -3.24 6.32 9.95
C VAL A 38 -2.68 6.90 11.26
N GLY A 39 -1.48 7.50 11.23
CA GLY A 39 -0.84 8.12 12.39
C GLY A 39 -0.34 7.12 13.43
N VAL A 40 -0.09 5.87 13.02
CA VAL A 40 0.54 4.84 13.84
C VAL A 40 2.05 4.89 13.54
N GLU A 41 2.83 5.33 14.53
CA GLU A 41 4.29 5.31 14.43
C GLU A 41 4.81 3.96 14.90
N ILE A 42 5.39 3.20 13.98
CA ILE A 42 6.03 1.91 14.29
C ILE A 42 7.52 2.19 14.51
N PRO A 43 8.08 1.94 15.70
CA PRO A 43 9.51 2.09 15.94
C PRO A 43 10.26 1.04 15.11
N VAL A 44 11.15 1.50 14.25
CA VAL A 44 11.99 0.65 13.41
C VAL A 44 13.45 0.73 13.87
N LEU A 45 14.07 -0.43 14.02
CA LEU A 45 15.51 -0.61 14.20
C LEU A 45 15.97 -1.47 13.01
N CYS A 46 16.91 -0.95 12.24
CA CYS A 46 17.42 -1.56 11.02
C CYS A 46 18.60 -2.49 11.28
#